data_AF-A0A7C9HEU4-F1
#
_entry.id   AF-A0A7C9HEU4-F1
#
_cell.length_a   1.000
_cell.length_b   1.000
_cell.length_c   1.000
_cell.angle_alpha   90.00
_cell.angle_beta   90.00
_cell.angle_gamma   90.00
#
_symmetry.space_group_name_H-M   'P 1'
#
loop_
_entity.id
_entity.type
_entity.pdbx_description
1 polymer ?
#
loop_
_entity_poly.entity_id
_entity_poly.type
_entity_poly.pdbx_seq_one_letter_code
_entity_poly.pdbx_strand_id
1 'polypeptide(L)'
;MKQSFIFIVALLFSLNISAQKAEMQDSLNIPVILVDGVEVSNIDNIAKDDIQSVTVIKTPSVTKLFAPRLGGVLCITTKSKKYLKEIIEKYQEDKKKADKKKEEGKIYIR
;
A
#
# COMPACT_ATOMS: atom_id res chain seq x y z
N MET A 1 29.35 48.56 -13.64
CA MET A 1 27.99 48.05 -13.98
C MET A 1 27.97 46.56 -14.34
N LYS A 2 28.89 46.06 -15.18
CA LYS A 2 28.87 44.64 -15.62
C LYS A 2 29.17 43.63 -14.50
N GLN A 3 30.12 43.91 -13.62
CA GLN A 3 30.51 43.01 -12.52
C GLN A 3 29.43 42.88 -11.44
N SER A 4 28.76 43.98 -11.11
CA SER A 4 27.66 44.02 -10.12
C SER A 4 26.48 43.14 -10.56
N PHE A 5 26.21 43.08 -11.86
CA PHE A 5 25.12 42.28 -12.44
C PHE A 5 25.37 40.77 -12.29
N ILE A 6 26.63 40.35 -12.41
CA ILE A 6 27.05 38.94 -12.28
C ILE A 6 26.84 38.45 -10.84
N PHE A 7 27.16 39.28 -9.84
CA PHE A 7 26.92 38.96 -8.44
C PHE A 7 25.42 38.79 -8.11
N ILE A 8 24.57 39.64 -8.68
CA ILE A 8 23.11 39.58 -8.46
C ILE A 8 22.53 38.30 -9.09
N VAL A 9 22.98 37.92 -10.29
CA VAL A 9 22.56 36.68 -10.94
C VAL A 9 23.03 35.45 -10.16
N ALA A 10 24.26 35.44 -9.65
CA ALA A 10 24.78 34.34 -8.82
C ALA A 10 24.04 34.21 -7.48
N LEU A 11 23.65 35.33 -6.86
CA LEU A 11 22.87 35.34 -5.63
C LEU A 11 21.44 34.82 -5.84
N LEU A 12 20.80 35.19 -6.96
CA LEU A 12 19.50 34.66 -7.34
C LEU A 12 19.56 33.16 -7.68
N PHE A 13 20.64 32.69 -8.31
CA PHE A 13 20.81 31.28 -8.62
C PHE A 13 20.97 30.42 -7.36
N SER A 14 21.67 30.92 -6.34
CA SER A 14 21.89 30.21 -5.07
C SER A 14 20.65 30.16 -4.17
N LEU A 15 19.77 31.17 -4.22
CA LEU A 15 18.48 31.15 -3.51
C LEU A 15 17.51 30.08 -4.04
N ASN A 16 17.59 29.71 -5.32
CA ASN A 16 16.70 28.71 -5.94
C ASN A 16 17.14 27.25 -5.68
N ILE A 17 18.39 27.02 -5.26
CA ILE A 17 18.92 25.66 -5.01
C ILE A 17 18.44 25.07 -3.68
N SER A 18 18.16 25.89 -2.66
CA SER A 18 17.79 25.41 -1.33
C SER A 18 16.37 24.82 -1.25
N ALA A 19 15.51 25.10 -2.23
CA ALA A 19 14.11 24.67 -2.23
C ALA A 19 13.86 23.28 -2.85
N GLN A 20 14.83 22.72 -3.57
CA GLN A 20 14.69 21.40 -4.22
C GLN A 20 15.49 20.33 -3.48
N LYS A 21 15.19 20.13 -2.19
CA LYS A 21 15.59 18.89 -1.52
C LYS A 21 14.67 17.79 -2.02
N ALA A 22 15.11 17.04 -3.03
CA ALA A 22 14.43 15.82 -3.43
C ALA A 22 14.48 14.84 -2.24
N GLU A 23 13.33 14.57 -1.64
CA GLU A 23 13.17 13.48 -0.67
C GLU A 23 13.57 12.18 -1.39
N MET A 24 14.73 11.62 -1.05
CA MET A 24 15.15 10.32 -1.55
C MET A 24 14.26 9.28 -0.87
N GLN A 25 13.15 8.91 -1.53
CA GLN A 25 12.28 7.83 -1.09
C GLN A 25 13.11 6.53 -1.11
N ASP A 26 13.50 6.03 0.06
CA ASP A 26 14.13 4.73 0.17
C ASP A 26 13.15 3.66 -0.34
N SER A 27 13.45 3.07 -1.49
CA SER A 27 12.61 2.09 -2.19
C SER A 27 12.29 0.87 -1.32
N LEU A 28 13.06 0.59 -0.27
CA LEU A 28 12.80 -0.49 0.66
C LEU A 28 11.92 -0.08 1.83
N ASN A 29 11.83 1.21 2.15
CA ASN A 29 11.06 1.72 3.30
C ASN A 29 9.56 1.95 2.95
N ILE A 30 8.99 1.06 2.14
CA ILE A 30 7.57 1.09 1.75
C ILE A 30 6.79 0.20 2.72
N PRO A 31 5.75 0.72 3.41
CA PRO A 31 4.94 -0.10 4.30
C PRO A 31 4.03 -1.06 3.52
N VAL A 32 3.71 -2.20 4.13
CA VAL A 32 2.63 -3.06 3.66
C VAL A 32 1.32 -2.57 4.25
N ILE A 33 0.31 -2.37 3.43
CA ILE A 33 -1.01 -1.91 3.89
C ILE A 33 -1.99 -3.05 3.77
N LEU A 34 -2.55 -3.47 4.90
CA LEU A 34 -3.59 -4.50 4.99
C LEU A 34 -4.89 -3.86 5.44
N VAL A 35 -5.92 -3.91 4.60
CA VAL A 35 -7.28 -3.48 4.94
C VAL A 35 -8.14 -4.72 5.10
N ASP A 36 -8.64 -4.94 6.31
CA ASP A 36 -9.40 -6.15 6.69
C ASP A 36 -8.67 -7.47 6.38
N GLY A 37 -7.33 -7.44 6.41
CA GLY A 37 -6.48 -8.58 6.09
C GLY A 37 -6.15 -8.74 4.60
N VAL A 38 -6.66 -7.87 3.72
CA VAL A 38 -6.35 -7.84 2.29
C VAL A 38 -5.30 -6.79 2.00
N GLU A 39 -4.23 -7.15 1.29
CA GLU A 39 -3.21 -6.18 0.88
C GLU A 39 -3.76 -5.23 -0.20
N VAL A 40 -3.58 -3.92 0.02
CA VAL A 40 -4.01 -2.87 -0.90
C VAL A 40 -2.86 -1.94 -1.23
N SER A 41 -2.87 -1.39 -2.45
CA SER A 41 -1.86 -0.41 -2.88
C SER A 41 -2.10 0.99 -2.32
N ASN A 42 -3.36 1.33 -1.97
CA ASN A 42 -3.76 2.64 -1.48
C ASN A 42 -5.05 2.54 -0.63
N ILE A 43 -5.26 3.53 0.23
CA ILE A 43 -6.36 3.67 1.20
C ILE A 43 -7.29 4.86 0.91
N ASP A 44 -7.08 5.61 -0.18
CA ASP A 44 -7.86 6.81 -0.52
C ASP A 44 -9.39 6.59 -0.55
N ASN A 45 -9.83 5.36 -0.84
CA ASN A 45 -11.24 5.01 -0.99
C ASN A 45 -11.90 4.51 0.31
N ILE A 46 -11.21 4.58 1.45
CA ILE A 46 -11.77 4.17 2.74
C ILE A 46 -12.50 5.36 3.36
N ALA A 47 -13.80 5.20 3.60
CA ALA A 47 -14.59 6.20 4.30
C ALA A 47 -14.13 6.33 5.76
N LYS A 48 -13.89 7.57 6.22
CA LYS A 48 -13.30 7.83 7.54
C LYS A 48 -14.16 7.28 8.68
N ASP A 49 -15.48 7.37 8.54
CA ASP A 49 -16.48 6.88 9.47
C ASP A 49 -16.57 5.34 9.50
N ASP A 50 -16.11 4.66 8.45
CA ASP A 50 -16.06 3.21 8.37
C ASP A 50 -14.79 2.62 9.01
N ILE A 51 -13.79 3.43 9.34
CA ILE A 51 -12.58 2.95 10.05
C ILE A 51 -12.96 2.56 11.49
N GLN A 52 -12.66 1.31 11.86
CA GLN A 52 -12.81 0.80 13.22
C GLN A 52 -11.50 0.93 14.01
N SER A 53 -10.36 0.54 13.42
CA SER A 53 -9.06 0.67 14.06
C SER A 53 -7.91 0.71 13.06
N VAL A 54 -6.79 1.29 13.49
CA VAL A 54 -5.53 1.35 12.74
C VAL A 54 -4.40 0.92 13.66
N THR A 55 -3.64 -0.07 13.24
CA THR A 55 -2.52 -0.64 14.00
C THR A 55 -1.26 -0.64 13.14
N VAL A 56 -0.16 -0.14 13.69
CA VAL A 56 1.15 -0.16 13.04
C VAL A 56 2.02 -1.22 13.69
N ILE A 57 2.49 -2.19 12.90
CA ILE A 57 3.31 -3.30 13.35
C ILE A 57 4.72 -3.15 12.77
N LYS A 58 5.72 -3.07 13.66
CA LYS A 58 7.15 -2.97 13.32
C LYS A 58 7.97 -4.13 13.87
N THR A 59 7.33 -5.12 14.48
CA THR A 59 8.03 -6.23 15.13
C THR A 59 8.63 -7.19 14.09
N PRO A 60 9.87 -7.67 14.28
CA PRO A 60 10.52 -8.60 13.34
C PRO A 60 9.75 -9.90 13.08
N SER A 61 8.93 -10.35 14.03
CA SER A 61 8.09 -11.54 13.89
C SER A 61 7.08 -11.44 12.74
N VAL A 62 6.59 -10.22 12.46
CA VAL A 62 5.60 -9.97 11.40
C VAL A 62 6.26 -9.38 10.17
N THR A 63 7.17 -8.42 10.33
CA THR A 63 7.79 -7.73 9.19
C THR A 63 8.65 -8.66 8.31
N LYS A 64 9.23 -9.73 8.88
CA LYS A 64 9.94 -10.76 8.10
C LYS A 64 9.07 -11.46 7.05
N LEU A 65 7.75 -11.55 7.27
CA LEU A 65 6.82 -12.16 6.32
C LEU A 65 6.66 -11.33 5.04
N PHE A 66 7.02 -10.04 5.09
CA PHE A 66 6.84 -9.08 4.01
C PHE A 66 8.17 -8.57 3.44
N ALA A 67 9.29 -9.22 3.76
CA ALA A 67 10.58 -8.92 3.16
C ALA A 67 10.50 -8.96 1.62
N PRO A 68 11.18 -8.05 0.90
CA PRO A 68 12.23 -7.13 1.35
C PRO A 68 11.74 -5.77 1.87
N ARG A 69 10.42 -5.57 2.07
CA ARG A 69 9.87 -4.29 2.53
C ARG A 69 10.21 -4.04 4.00
N LEU A 70 10.83 -2.91 4.29
CA LEU A 70 11.30 -2.48 5.61
C LEU A 70 10.38 -1.47 6.29
N GLY A 71 9.36 -0.96 5.58
CA GLY A 71 8.44 0.08 6.09
C GLY A 71 7.45 -0.36 7.18
N GLY A 72 7.49 -1.63 7.59
CA GLY A 72 6.53 -2.20 8.55
C GLY A 72 5.18 -2.56 7.91
N VAL A 73 4.20 -2.88 8.75
CA VAL A 73 2.84 -3.26 8.33
C VAL A 73 1.81 -2.34 8.97
N LEU A 74 0.99 -1.70 8.14
CA LEU A 74 -0.16 -0.89 8.51
C LEU A 74 -1.43 -1.75 8.37
N CYS A 75 -2.04 -2.10 9.48
CA CYS A 75 -3.29 -2.86 9.51
C CYS A 75 -4.46 -1.91 9.77
N ILE A 76 -5.40 -1.83 8.85
CA ILE A 76 -6.63 -1.07 8.96
C ILE A 76 -7.79 -2.07 9.04
N THR A 77 -8.63 -1.90 10.04
CA THR A 77 -9.85 -2.67 10.20
C THR A 77 -11.03 -1.74 9.98
N THR A 78 -11.93 -2.10 9.07
CA THR A 78 -13.17 -1.37 8.80
C THR A 78 -14.36 -2.00 9.51
N LYS A 79 -15.43 -1.23 9.74
CA LYS A 79 -16.69 -1.72 10.31
C LYS A 79 -17.45 -2.55 9.28
N SER A 80 -17.43 -2.11 8.02
CA SER A 80 -18.14 -2.75 6.91
C SER A 80 -17.51 -4.08 6.49
N LYS A 81 -16.20 -4.27 6.68
CA LYS A 81 -15.41 -5.39 6.16
C LYS A 81 -15.48 -5.51 4.64
N LYS A 82 -15.66 -4.40 3.93
CA LYS A 82 -15.91 -4.36 2.47
C LYS A 82 -14.86 -5.14 1.68
N TYR A 83 -13.57 -4.86 1.90
CA TYR A 83 -12.47 -5.48 1.15
C TYR A 83 -12.43 -7.00 1.30
N LEU A 84 -12.60 -7.50 2.52
CA LEU A 84 -12.63 -8.93 2.79
C LEU A 84 -13.86 -9.60 2.18
N LYS A 85 -15.04 -8.96 2.26
CA LYS A 85 -16.28 -9.48 1.68
C LYS A 85 -16.17 -9.68 0.18
N GLU A 86 -15.62 -8.71 -0.55
CA GLU A 86 -15.44 -8.80 -2.01
C GLU A 86 -14.58 -10.01 -2.40
N ILE A 87 -13.49 -10.28 -1.66
CA ILE A 87 -12.63 -11.45 -1.89
C ILE A 87 -13.36 -12.77 -1.60
N ILE A 88 -14.11 -12.84 -0.49
CA ILE A 88 -14.88 -14.03 -0.12
C ILE A 88 -15.97 -14.30 -1.15
N GLU A 89 -16.71 -13.29 -1.57
CA GLU A 89 -17.79 -13.41 -2.55
C GLU A 89 -17.26 -13.95 -3.89
N LYS A 90 -16.16 -13.37 -4.38
CA LYS A 90 -15.48 -13.86 -5.59
C LYS A 90 -15.05 -15.31 -5.45
N TYR A 91 -14.43 -15.68 -4.33
CA TYR A 91 -14.04 -17.06 -4.07
C TYR A 91 -15.22 -18.03 -4.10
N GLN A 92 -16.35 -17.66 -3.47
CA GLN A 92 -17.55 -18.50 -3.48
C GLN A 92 -18.14 -18.62 -4.89
N GLU A 93 -18.12 -17.55 -5.67
CA GLU A 93 -18.58 -17.58 -7.06
C GLU A 93 -17.71 -18.51 -7.92
N ASP A 94 -16.39 -18.38 -7.84
CA ASP A 94 -15.45 -19.20 -8.58
C ASP A 94 -15.56 -20.67 -8.19
N LYS A 95 -15.73 -20.95 -6.89
CA LYS A 95 -15.99 -22.29 -6.38
C LYS A 95 -17.28 -22.88 -6.96
N LYS A 96 -18.39 -22.13 -6.96
CA LYS A 96 -19.66 -22.58 -7.57
C LYS A 96 -19.52 -22.86 -9.07
N LYS A 97 -18.76 -22.02 -9.80
CA LYS A 97 -18.48 -22.24 -11.22
C LYS A 97 -17.64 -23.50 -11.44
N ALA A 98 -16.65 -23.76 -10.59
CA ALA A 98 -15.85 -24.97 -10.65
C ALA A 98 -16.69 -26.22 -10.34
N ASP A 99 -17.54 -26.17 -9.32
CA ASP A 99 -18.40 -27.29 -8.93
C ASP A 99 -19.42 -27.63 -10.02
N LYS A 100 -19.98 -26.64 -10.73
CA LYS A 100 -20.86 -26.86 -11.89
C LYS A 100 -20.18 -27.55 -13.07
N LYS A 101 -18.84 -27.49 -13.17
CA LYS A 101 -18.05 -28.12 -14.23
C LYS A 101 -17.58 -29.52 -13.87
N LYS A 102 -17.81 -29.98 -12.64
CA LYS A 102 -17.43 -31.33 -12.22
C LYS A 102 -18.40 -32.33 -12.81
N GLU A 103 -17.85 -33.33 -13.48
CA GLU A 103 -18.62 -34.46 -13.97
C GLU A 103 -18.78 -35.49 -12.86
N GLU A 104 -19.95 -36.11 -12.80
CA GLU A 104 -20.26 -37.16 -11.85
C GLU A 104 -19.32 -38.36 -12.02
N GLY A 105 -18.82 -38.91 -10.91
CA GLY A 105 -17.88 -40.04 -10.91
C GLY A 105 -16.41 -39.71 -11.16
N LYS A 106 -16.05 -38.44 -11.45
CA LYS A 106 -14.65 -38.01 -11.55
C LYS A 106 -14.13 -37.44 -10.23
N ILE A 107 -12.94 -37.88 -9.81
CA ILE A 107 -12.24 -37.33 -8.64
C ILE A 107 -11.43 -36.13 -9.09
N TYR A 108 -11.67 -34.99 -8.43
CA TYR A 108 -10.91 -33.75 -8.64
C TYR A 108 -10.06 -33.49 -7.40
N ILE A 109 -8.74 -33.54 -7.57
CA ILE A 109 -7.77 -33.21 -6.51
C ILE A 109 -7.54 -31.70 -6.52
N ARG A 110 -7.40 -31.09 -5.34
CA ARG A 110 -7.10 -29.67 -5.18
C ARG A 110 -5.63 -29.36 -5.45
#